data_AF-A0A1H8E377-F1
#
_entry.id   AF-A0A1H8E377-F1
#
_cell.length_a   1.000
_cell.length_b   1.000
_cell.length_c   1.000
_cell.angle_alpha   90.00
_cell.angle_beta   90.00
_cell.angle_gamma   90.00
#
_symmetry.space_group_name_H-M   'P 1'
#
loop_
_entity.id
_entity.type
_entity.pdbx_description
1 polymer ?
#
loop_
_entity_poly.entity_id
_entity_poly.type
_entity_poly.pdbx_seq_one_letter_code
_entity_poly.pdbx_strand_id
1 'polypeptide(L)'
;MFRKGLVIIPLICMLIFSACTADNPQTPVSSEQQPEVAISEEQITNNISAYYKYLRFASETSITALNWNNPSEIPQDRLIHFFSVKTNLAILSTDATMITIPASIVERYIQQHFDVESDYLKQSEYYNAQSNDYSIPMHSSGAASVKAVDVDKKDNIVTITYEYYSPADEVTVIRTGTLTVQTDNADFQYLSNKSKEVVG
;
A
#
# COMPACT_ATOMS: atom_id res chain seq x y z
N MET A 1 -62.00 3.74 -16.20
CA MET A 1 -62.50 3.96 -17.57
C MET A 1 -61.56 3.21 -18.51
N PHE A 2 -62.13 2.36 -19.37
CA PHE A 2 -61.55 1.46 -20.40
C PHE A 2 -60.41 2.08 -21.26
N ARG A 3 -59.47 1.38 -21.95
CA ARG A 3 -59.46 0.11 -22.74
C ARG A 3 -57.96 -0.27 -22.96
N LYS A 4 -57.51 -1.52 -22.75
CA LYS A 4 -57.37 -2.67 -23.69
C LYS A 4 -56.62 -2.40 -25.02
N GLY A 5 -55.52 -3.13 -25.21
CA GLY A 5 -54.91 -3.49 -26.49
C GLY A 5 -54.12 -4.80 -26.33
N LEU A 6 -54.65 -5.87 -26.92
CA LEU A 6 -54.22 -7.28 -26.89
C LEU A 6 -53.82 -7.67 -28.33
N VAL A 7 -52.67 -8.32 -28.54
CA VAL A 7 -52.32 -9.10 -29.76
C VAL A 7 -51.32 -10.18 -29.31
N ILE A 8 -51.71 -11.43 -29.03
CA ILE A 8 -51.96 -12.62 -29.89
C ILE A 8 -50.76 -13.08 -30.75
N ILE A 9 -50.41 -14.34 -30.49
CA ILE A 9 -49.30 -15.22 -30.89
C ILE A 9 -49.42 -15.73 -32.35
N PRO A 10 -48.34 -16.25 -32.96
CA PRO A 10 -48.32 -17.68 -33.35
C PRO A 10 -46.94 -18.33 -33.05
N LEU A 11 -46.82 -19.38 -32.23
CA LEU A 11 -46.99 -20.81 -32.53
C LEU A 11 -46.46 -21.21 -33.91
N ILE A 12 -45.22 -21.74 -33.95
CA ILE A 12 -44.67 -22.45 -35.11
C ILE A 12 -44.07 -23.79 -34.67
N CYS A 13 -44.38 -24.78 -35.51
CA CYS A 13 -44.37 -26.22 -35.35
C CYS A 13 -43.00 -26.86 -35.10
N MET A 14 -43.04 -27.96 -34.34
CA MET A 14 -42.11 -29.08 -34.43
C MET A 14 -42.02 -29.61 -35.86
N LEU A 15 -40.81 -29.78 -36.37
CA LEU A 15 -40.49 -30.82 -37.35
C LEU A 15 -39.22 -31.55 -36.93
N ILE A 16 -39.36 -32.86 -36.88
CA ILE A 16 -38.38 -33.88 -36.51
C ILE A 16 -37.69 -34.31 -37.81
N PHE A 17 -36.35 -34.37 -37.82
CA PHE A 17 -35.61 -35.25 -38.73
C PHE A 17 -34.45 -35.92 -37.99
N SER A 18 -34.37 -37.23 -38.20
CA SER A 18 -33.46 -38.18 -37.56
C SER A 18 -32.01 -38.10 -38.05
N ALA A 19 -31.11 -38.43 -37.13
CA ALA A 19 -29.91 -39.26 -37.24
C ALA A 19 -28.84 -38.96 -38.31
N CYS A 20 -27.62 -38.67 -37.84
CA CYS A 20 -26.42 -39.43 -38.21
C CYS A 20 -25.43 -39.42 -37.03
N THR A 21 -25.15 -40.60 -36.51
CA THR A 21 -24.10 -40.91 -35.55
C THR A 21 -22.74 -40.76 -36.23
N ALA A 22 -21.86 -39.95 -35.64
CA ALA A 22 -20.42 -40.08 -35.82
C ALA A 22 -19.78 -39.95 -34.43
N ASP A 23 -19.31 -41.10 -33.93
CA ASP A 23 -18.56 -41.22 -32.69
C ASP A 23 -17.34 -40.29 -32.72
N ASN A 24 -17.29 -39.37 -31.77
CA ASN A 24 -16.05 -38.70 -31.40
C ASN A 24 -15.98 -38.76 -29.87
N PRO A 25 -15.04 -39.49 -29.25
CA PRO A 25 -14.91 -39.51 -27.81
C PRO A 25 -14.37 -38.14 -27.38
N GLN A 26 -15.28 -37.21 -27.07
CA GLN A 26 -14.93 -36.04 -26.28
C GLN A 26 -14.60 -36.51 -24.87
N THR A 27 -13.31 -36.56 -24.57
CA THR A 27 -12.79 -36.42 -23.22
C THR A 27 -13.55 -35.25 -22.57
N PRO A 28 -14.18 -35.43 -21.40
CA PRO A 28 -14.74 -34.29 -20.69
C PRO A 28 -13.54 -33.43 -20.28
N VAL A 29 -13.36 -32.29 -20.94
CA VAL A 29 -12.51 -31.23 -20.45
C VAL A 29 -13.22 -30.72 -19.20
N SER A 30 -12.85 -31.32 -18.07
CA SER A 30 -13.14 -30.82 -16.74
C SER A 30 -12.47 -29.46 -16.65
N SER A 31 -13.24 -28.41 -16.90
CA SER A 31 -12.90 -27.06 -16.51
C SER A 31 -12.93 -27.03 -14.98
N GLU A 32 -11.83 -27.43 -14.36
CA GLU A 32 -11.53 -27.06 -12.99
C GLU A 32 -11.49 -25.54 -12.96
N GLN A 33 -12.60 -24.93 -12.56
CA GLN A 33 -12.62 -23.54 -12.12
C GLN A 33 -11.62 -23.46 -10.98
N GLN A 34 -10.43 -22.92 -11.27
CA GLN A 34 -9.50 -22.48 -10.24
C GLN A 34 -10.30 -21.57 -9.30
N PRO A 35 -10.44 -21.89 -8.01
CA PRO A 35 -11.21 -21.07 -7.11
C PRO A 35 -10.55 -19.69 -7.05
N GLU A 36 -11.24 -18.69 -7.58
CA GLU A 36 -10.96 -17.30 -7.25
C GLU A 36 -11.12 -17.21 -5.73
N VAL A 37 -9.99 -17.15 -5.01
CA VAL A 37 -9.99 -17.09 -3.55
C VAL A 37 -10.63 -15.75 -3.18
N ALA A 38 -11.92 -15.80 -2.83
CA ALA A 38 -12.65 -14.62 -2.39
C ALA A 38 -12.01 -14.11 -1.10
N ILE A 39 -11.45 -12.89 -1.15
CA ILE A 39 -10.92 -12.20 0.02
C ILE A 39 -12.10 -11.92 0.97
N SER A 40 -11.96 -12.31 2.24
CA SER A 40 -13.03 -12.07 3.23
C SER A 40 -13.14 -10.58 3.59
N GLU A 41 -14.33 -10.13 4.01
CA GLU A 41 -14.54 -8.75 4.51
C GLU A 41 -13.61 -8.41 5.69
N GLU A 42 -13.34 -9.40 6.54
CA GLU A 42 -12.40 -9.28 7.65
C GLU A 42 -10.98 -9.00 7.14
N GLN A 43 -10.53 -9.74 6.13
CA GLN A 43 -9.22 -9.53 5.52
C GLN A 43 -9.13 -8.16 4.84
N ILE A 44 -10.18 -7.72 4.13
CA ILE A 44 -10.24 -6.36 3.57
C ILE A 44 -10.09 -5.30 4.67
N THR A 45 -10.84 -5.45 5.77
CA THR A 45 -10.79 -4.52 6.90
C THR A 45 -9.41 -4.49 7.56
N ASN A 46 -8.80 -5.66 7.74
CA ASN A 46 -7.45 -5.79 8.29
C ASN A 46 -6.40 -5.13 7.40
N ASN A 47 -6.49 -5.33 6.09
CA ASN A 47 -5.59 -4.73 5.12
C ASN A 47 -5.70 -3.19 5.12
N ILE A 48 -6.92 -2.66 5.09
CA ILE A 48 -7.15 -1.20 5.14
C ILE A 48 -6.62 -0.62 6.45
N SER A 49 -6.88 -1.27 7.58
CA SER A 49 -6.38 -0.82 8.89
C SER A 49 -4.85 -0.80 8.93
N ALA A 50 -4.21 -1.86 8.45
CA ALA A 50 -2.75 -1.95 8.40
C ALA A 50 -2.14 -0.89 7.47
N TYR A 51 -2.79 -0.61 6.33
CA TYR A 51 -2.36 0.45 5.42
C TYR A 51 -2.30 1.80 6.15
N TYR A 52 -3.40 2.24 6.75
CA TYR A 52 -3.45 3.55 7.38
C TYR A 52 -2.57 3.66 8.62
N LYS A 53 -2.42 2.57 9.38
CA LYS A 53 -1.66 2.60 10.62
C LYS A 53 -0.15 2.49 10.40
N TYR A 54 0.29 1.62 9.51
CA TYR A 54 1.70 1.22 9.42
C TYR A 54 2.34 1.52 8.07
N LEU A 55 1.60 1.47 6.96
CA LEU A 55 2.21 1.53 5.63
C LEU A 55 2.21 2.92 5.02
N ARG A 56 1.11 3.68 5.21
CA ARG A 56 0.85 4.94 4.50
C ARG A 56 2.04 5.89 4.53
N PHE A 57 2.48 6.30 5.72
CA PHE A 57 3.54 7.31 5.85
C PHE A 57 4.92 6.82 5.40
N ALA A 58 5.24 5.54 5.63
CA ALA A 58 6.46 4.95 5.10
C ALA A 58 6.44 4.88 3.56
N SER A 59 5.27 4.64 2.97
CA SER A 59 5.12 4.57 1.51
C SER A 59 5.13 5.92 0.83
N GLU A 60 4.47 6.94 1.41
CA GLU A 60 4.44 8.32 0.91
C GLU A 60 5.84 8.95 0.90
N THR A 61 6.74 8.47 1.77
CA THR A 61 8.13 8.95 1.88
C THR A 61 9.14 8.03 1.21
N SER A 62 8.68 7.06 0.43
CA SER A 62 9.52 6.09 -0.30
C SER A 62 10.42 5.22 0.60
N ILE A 63 10.17 5.14 1.91
CA ILE A 63 10.90 4.23 2.81
C ILE A 63 10.64 2.77 2.40
N THR A 64 9.42 2.44 1.99
CA THR A 64 9.07 1.10 1.50
C THR A 64 9.44 0.85 0.03
N ALA A 65 10.09 1.81 -0.63
CA ALA A 65 10.71 1.60 -1.95
C ALA A 65 12.12 1.01 -1.86
N LEU A 66 12.68 0.94 -0.64
CA LEU A 66 14.05 0.51 -0.36
C LEU A 66 14.07 -0.84 0.35
N ASN A 67 15.14 -1.60 0.16
CA ASN A 67 15.45 -2.75 1.01
C ASN A 67 16.26 -2.29 2.21
N TRP A 68 15.82 -2.62 3.42
CA TRP A 68 16.57 -2.35 4.65
C TRP A 68 16.23 -3.38 5.73
N ASN A 69 17.23 -3.84 6.47
CA ASN A 69 17.08 -4.82 7.56
C ASN A 69 17.09 -4.17 8.94
N ASN A 70 17.49 -2.91 9.03
CA ASN A 70 17.41 -2.08 10.23
C ASN A 70 17.19 -0.61 9.82
N PRO A 71 16.56 0.22 10.67
CA PRO A 71 16.28 1.61 10.35
C PRO A 71 17.51 2.48 10.01
N SER A 72 18.70 2.14 10.49
CA SER A 72 19.93 2.89 10.18
C SER A 72 20.46 2.65 8.76
N GLU A 73 19.81 1.79 7.97
CA GLU A 73 20.05 1.65 6.51
C GLU A 73 19.17 2.60 5.68
N ILE A 74 18.16 3.26 6.27
CA ILE A 74 17.24 4.18 5.58
C ILE A 74 17.89 5.56 5.46
N PRO A 75 18.10 6.12 4.24
CA PRO A 75 18.69 7.45 4.09
C PRO A 75 18.02 8.49 4.99
N GLN A 76 18.84 9.26 5.72
CA GLN A 76 18.39 10.15 6.80
C GLN A 76 17.29 11.11 6.32
N ASP A 77 17.45 11.64 5.12
CA ASP A 77 16.50 12.56 4.49
C ASP A 77 15.10 11.96 4.35
N ARG A 78 14.99 10.63 4.15
CA ARG A 78 13.68 9.94 4.14
C ARG A 78 13.02 9.92 5.52
N LEU A 79 13.82 9.83 6.58
CA LEU A 79 13.32 9.91 7.96
C LEU A 79 12.89 11.35 8.30
N ILE A 80 13.59 12.36 7.80
CA ILE A 80 13.18 13.77 7.93
C ILE A 80 11.88 14.03 7.14
N HIS A 81 11.74 13.47 5.94
CA HIS A 81 10.48 13.53 5.18
C HIS A 81 9.35 12.82 5.91
N PHE A 82 9.62 11.67 6.53
CA PHE A 82 8.64 10.94 7.35
C PHE A 82 8.09 11.81 8.48
N PHE A 83 8.95 12.52 9.20
CA PHE A 83 8.54 13.48 10.20
C PHE A 83 7.59 14.54 9.61
N SER A 84 7.96 15.15 8.48
CA SER A 84 7.16 16.19 7.82
C SER A 84 5.75 15.71 7.45
N VAL A 85 5.66 14.55 6.80
CA VAL A 85 4.39 13.99 6.32
C VAL A 85 3.52 13.52 7.50
N LYS A 86 4.10 12.79 8.47
CA LYS A 86 3.32 12.22 9.58
C LYS A 86 2.81 13.28 10.56
N THR A 87 3.54 14.38 10.72
CA THR A 87 3.09 15.53 11.53
C THR A 87 2.22 16.51 10.74
N ASN A 88 1.99 16.25 9.45
CA ASN A 88 1.16 17.04 8.55
C ASN A 88 1.54 18.52 8.51
N LEU A 89 2.85 18.84 8.54
CA LEU A 89 3.32 20.24 8.59
C LEU A 89 2.92 21.06 7.38
N ALA A 90 2.61 20.43 6.25
CA ALA A 90 2.08 21.09 5.07
C ALA A 90 0.78 21.88 5.34
N ILE A 91 0.05 21.60 6.43
CA ILE A 91 -1.10 22.43 6.83
C ILE A 91 -0.70 23.83 7.33
N LEU A 92 0.55 24.00 7.75
CA LEU A 92 1.05 25.24 8.34
C LEU A 92 1.53 26.25 7.29
N SER A 93 1.78 25.81 6.05
CA SER A 93 2.23 26.68 4.96
C SER A 93 1.80 26.12 3.60
N THR A 94 1.12 26.95 2.80
CA THR A 94 0.85 26.67 1.39
C THR A 94 2.03 27.02 0.49
N ASP A 95 2.95 27.84 1.00
CA ASP A 95 4.17 28.21 0.32
C ASP A 95 5.18 27.07 0.55
N ALA A 96 5.85 26.61 -0.50
CA ALA A 96 6.81 25.52 -0.47
C ALA A 96 8.09 25.81 0.37
N THR A 97 8.04 26.83 1.23
CA THR A 97 9.09 27.22 2.17
C THR A 97 9.27 26.17 3.25
N MET A 98 10.53 25.80 3.47
CA MET A 98 10.91 24.91 4.56
C MET A 98 10.66 25.57 5.92
N ILE A 99 10.30 24.77 6.90
CA ILE A 99 10.10 25.21 8.28
C ILE A 99 11.29 24.75 9.12
N THR A 100 11.88 25.65 9.89
CA THR A 100 12.97 25.29 10.81
C THR A 100 12.40 24.73 12.11
N ILE A 101 12.86 23.54 12.51
CA ILE A 101 12.42 22.88 13.74
C ILE A 101 13.65 22.42 14.56
N PRO A 102 13.70 22.68 15.88
CA PRO A 102 14.80 22.24 16.73
C PRO A 102 15.11 20.75 16.60
N ALA A 103 16.39 20.40 16.52
CA ALA A 103 16.84 19.04 16.23
C ALA A 103 16.26 18.00 17.19
N SER A 104 16.27 18.31 18.50
CA SER A 104 15.71 17.44 19.54
C SER A 104 14.23 17.09 19.40
N ILE A 105 13.42 17.92 18.72
CA ILE A 105 11.99 17.64 18.48
C ILE A 105 11.86 16.62 17.34
N VAL A 106 12.59 16.85 16.25
CA VAL A 106 12.58 16.00 15.05
C VAL A 106 13.14 14.63 15.38
N GLU A 107 14.33 14.58 16.00
CA GLU A 107 15.03 13.36 16.37
C GLU A 107 14.17 12.48 17.29
N ARG A 108 13.65 13.06 18.38
CA ARG A 108 12.80 12.32 19.33
C ARG A 108 11.56 11.75 18.67
N TYR A 109 10.92 12.50 17.76
CA TYR A 109 9.74 12.01 17.06
C TYR A 109 10.08 10.84 16.14
N ILE A 110 11.15 10.94 15.36
CA ILE A 110 11.60 9.86 14.47
C ILE A 110 11.95 8.62 15.30
N GLN A 111 12.64 8.80 16.43
CA GLN A 111 13.05 7.73 17.35
C GLN A 111 11.89 6.98 18.00
N GLN A 112 10.68 7.55 18.03
CA GLN A 112 9.48 6.82 18.46
C GLN A 112 9.09 5.71 17.47
N HIS A 113 9.47 5.85 16.20
CA HIS A 113 9.10 4.94 15.12
C HIS A 113 10.27 4.16 14.53
N PHE A 114 11.50 4.65 14.70
CA PHE A 114 12.71 4.07 14.11
C PHE A 114 13.81 4.01 15.16
N ASP A 115 14.38 2.82 15.37
CA ASP A 115 15.54 2.64 16.24
C ASP A 115 16.81 3.17 15.56
N VAL A 116 17.04 4.49 15.69
CA VAL A 116 18.17 5.23 15.11
C VAL A 116 18.72 6.26 16.09
N GLU A 117 20.03 6.47 16.03
CA GLU A 117 20.71 7.46 16.88
C GLU A 117 20.57 8.88 16.30
N SER A 118 20.61 9.90 17.17
CA SER A 118 20.61 11.31 16.74
C SER A 118 21.79 11.63 15.82
N ASP A 119 22.97 11.07 16.10
CA ASP A 119 24.18 11.30 15.27
C ASP A 119 24.05 10.69 13.87
N TYR A 120 23.20 9.67 13.71
CA TYR A 120 22.80 9.18 12.40
C TYR A 120 21.96 10.24 11.68
N LEU A 121 20.89 10.73 12.33
CA LEU A 121 19.95 11.70 11.74
C LEU A 121 20.61 13.03 11.39
N LYS A 122 21.63 13.47 12.13
CA LYS A 122 22.38 14.72 11.87
C LYS A 122 23.24 14.69 10.60
N GLN A 123 23.35 13.55 9.94
CA GLN A 123 24.01 13.43 8.64
C GLN A 123 23.10 13.85 7.47
N SER A 124 21.82 14.12 7.74
CA SER A 124 20.87 14.65 6.75
C SER A 124 21.33 16.00 6.17
N GLU A 125 21.03 16.23 4.88
CA GLU A 125 21.24 17.53 4.23
C GLU A 125 20.42 18.66 4.86
N TYR A 126 19.34 18.31 5.57
CA TYR A 126 18.45 19.27 6.22
C TYR A 126 18.95 19.75 7.58
N TYR A 127 19.98 19.10 8.16
CA TYR A 127 20.49 19.46 9.47
C TYR A 127 21.45 20.67 9.41
N ASN A 128 21.24 21.65 10.28
CA ASN A 128 22.13 22.77 10.48
C ASN A 128 22.85 22.67 11.83
N ALA A 129 24.14 22.37 11.81
CA ALA A 129 24.96 22.24 13.02
C ALA A 129 25.18 23.57 13.77
N GLN A 130 25.07 24.73 13.11
CA GLN A 130 25.30 26.02 13.75
C GLN A 130 24.13 26.42 14.65
N SER A 131 22.90 26.18 14.19
CA SER A 131 21.66 26.51 14.90
C SER A 131 21.02 25.31 15.59
N ASN A 132 21.52 24.09 15.35
CA ASN A 132 21.04 22.83 15.92
C ASN A 132 19.55 22.58 15.63
N ASP A 133 19.19 22.68 14.35
CA ASP A 133 17.84 22.49 13.83
C ASP A 133 17.84 21.75 12.49
N TYR A 134 16.65 21.35 12.06
CA TYR A 134 16.41 20.86 10.71
C TYR A 134 15.57 21.86 9.92
N SER A 135 15.94 22.08 8.66
CA SER A 135 15.09 22.74 7.66
C SER A 135 14.16 21.70 7.04
N ILE A 136 12.92 21.63 7.51
CA ILE A 136 11.98 20.57 7.14
C ILE A 136 11.36 20.85 5.76
N PRO A 137 11.58 19.98 4.77
CA PRO A 137 10.93 20.12 3.47
C PRO A 137 9.43 19.85 3.57
N MET A 138 8.64 20.69 2.94
CA MET A 138 7.20 20.48 2.76
C MET A 138 7.01 19.47 1.62
N HIS A 139 6.89 18.19 1.97
CA HIS A 139 6.81 17.12 0.97
C HIS A 139 5.37 16.89 0.50
N SER A 140 5.18 16.77 -0.82
CA SER A 140 3.97 16.20 -1.41
C SER A 140 4.17 14.71 -1.66
N SER A 141 3.23 13.87 -1.24
CA SER A 141 3.27 12.41 -1.45
C SER A 141 3.51 12.04 -2.92
N GLY A 142 4.21 10.93 -3.16
CA GLY A 142 4.39 10.37 -4.49
C GLY A 142 3.08 9.98 -5.19
N ALA A 143 3.11 9.90 -6.53
CA ALA A 143 1.91 9.68 -7.35
C ALA A 143 1.45 8.20 -7.43
N ALA A 144 2.30 7.24 -7.06
CA ALA A 144 1.94 5.82 -7.11
C ALA A 144 1.01 5.47 -5.94
N SER A 145 -0.07 4.73 -6.23
CA SER A 145 -0.96 4.22 -5.19
C SER A 145 -0.38 2.95 -4.57
N VAL A 146 -0.64 2.74 -3.28
CA VAL A 146 -0.13 1.62 -2.50
C VAL A 146 -1.27 0.93 -1.79
N LYS A 147 -1.28 -0.41 -1.81
CA LYS A 147 -2.25 -1.22 -1.04
C LYS A 147 -1.52 -2.23 -0.18
N ALA A 148 -2.01 -2.43 1.04
CA ALA A 148 -1.75 -3.66 1.78
C ALA A 148 -2.63 -4.77 1.21
N VAL A 149 -2.02 -5.88 0.81
CA VAL A 149 -2.71 -7.01 0.18
C VAL A 149 -2.81 -8.22 1.11
N ASP A 150 -1.91 -8.32 2.08
CA ASP A 150 -1.96 -9.33 3.12
C ASP A 150 -1.34 -8.81 4.42
N VAL A 151 -1.84 -9.30 5.55
CA VAL A 151 -1.39 -8.89 6.89
C VAL A 151 -1.33 -10.10 7.78
N ASP A 152 -0.13 -10.45 8.22
CA ASP A 152 0.11 -11.46 9.24
C ASP A 152 0.43 -10.79 10.58
N LYS A 153 -0.18 -11.30 11.65
CA LYS A 153 0.02 -10.79 13.02
C LYS A 153 0.41 -11.95 13.91
N LYS A 154 1.61 -11.86 14.48
CA LYS A 154 2.11 -12.86 15.41
C LYS A 154 2.77 -12.17 16.59
N ASP A 155 2.28 -12.47 17.78
CA ASP A 155 2.72 -11.85 19.03
C ASP A 155 2.65 -10.31 18.92
N ASN A 156 3.79 -9.64 18.99
CA ASN A 156 3.94 -8.20 18.88
C ASN A 156 4.52 -7.76 17.53
N ILE A 157 4.49 -8.62 16.51
CA ILE A 157 4.99 -8.36 15.17
C ILE A 157 3.83 -8.35 14.18
N VAL A 158 3.81 -7.33 13.32
CA VAL A 158 2.90 -7.26 12.17
C VAL A 158 3.73 -7.25 10.91
N THR A 159 3.42 -8.18 10.00
CA THR A 159 4.05 -8.30 8.68
C THR A 159 3.01 -7.93 7.63
N ILE A 160 3.33 -6.97 6.78
CA ILE A 160 2.41 -6.40 5.80
C ILE A 160 2.98 -6.65 4.41
N THR A 161 2.28 -7.45 3.61
CA THR A 161 2.56 -7.56 2.19
C THR A 161 1.86 -6.43 1.46
N TYR A 162 2.57 -5.74 0.58
CA TYR A 162 2.04 -4.59 -0.14
C TYR A 162 2.40 -4.57 -1.62
N GLU A 163 1.61 -3.81 -2.37
CA GLU A 163 1.76 -3.57 -3.80
C GLU A 163 1.73 -2.07 -4.09
N TYR A 164 2.65 -1.63 -4.96
CA TYR A 164 2.59 -0.33 -5.63
C TYR A 164 1.99 -0.51 -7.01
N TYR A 165 1.10 0.39 -7.39
CA TYR A 165 0.47 0.41 -8.70
C TYR A 165 0.99 1.57 -9.56
N SER A 166 1.07 1.31 -10.86
CA SER A 166 1.45 2.31 -11.86
C SER A 166 0.48 3.50 -11.81
N PRO A 167 0.97 4.74 -11.75
CA PRO A 167 0.09 5.91 -11.86
C PRO A 167 -0.51 6.07 -13.26
N ALA A 168 -0.05 5.30 -14.26
CA ALA A 168 -0.57 5.38 -15.63
C ALA A 168 -1.94 4.71 -15.79
N ASP A 169 -2.23 3.66 -15.02
CA ASP A 169 -3.46 2.87 -15.12
C ASP A 169 -4.08 2.46 -13.78
N GLU A 170 -3.39 2.68 -12.66
CA GLU A 170 -3.79 2.32 -11.29
C GLU A 170 -4.06 0.82 -11.04
N VAL A 171 -3.73 -0.05 -12.00
CA VAL A 171 -4.00 -1.49 -11.96
C VAL A 171 -2.74 -2.33 -12.12
N THR A 172 -1.75 -1.84 -12.88
CA THR A 172 -0.49 -2.57 -13.08
C THR A 172 0.38 -2.50 -11.83
N VAL A 173 0.67 -3.64 -11.21
CA VAL A 173 1.61 -3.74 -10.08
C VAL A 173 3.04 -3.51 -10.60
N ILE A 174 3.71 -2.47 -10.08
CA ILE A 174 5.07 -2.10 -10.47
C ILE A 174 6.11 -2.47 -9.41
N ARG A 175 5.68 -2.71 -8.17
CA ARG A 175 6.54 -3.15 -7.07
C ARG A 175 5.71 -3.90 -6.04
N THR A 176 6.31 -4.93 -5.47
CA THR A 176 5.79 -5.66 -4.31
C THR A 176 6.76 -5.52 -3.15
N GLY A 177 6.28 -5.73 -1.93
CA GLY A 177 7.17 -5.83 -0.79
C GLY A 177 6.51 -6.31 0.48
N THR A 178 7.35 -6.42 1.50
CA THR A 178 6.99 -6.86 2.84
C THR A 178 7.59 -5.89 3.84
N LEU A 179 6.72 -5.23 4.60
CA LEU A 179 7.08 -4.35 5.70
C LEU A 179 6.87 -5.09 7.02
N THR A 180 7.86 -5.08 7.89
CA THR A 180 7.76 -5.65 9.24
C THR A 180 7.78 -4.53 10.28
N VAL A 181 6.80 -4.54 11.18
CA VAL A 181 6.71 -3.61 12.30
C VAL A 181 6.56 -4.35 13.61
N GLN A 182 7.14 -3.79 14.67
CA GLN A 182 6.89 -4.20 16.04
C GLN A 182 5.82 -3.29 16.64
N THR A 183 4.78 -3.87 17.21
CA THR A 183 3.76 -3.16 17.96
C THR A 183 4.06 -3.24 19.43
N ASP A 184 3.98 -2.12 20.14
CA ASP A 184 3.90 -2.10 21.59
C ASP A 184 2.50 -1.59 22.02
N ASN A 185 2.24 -1.54 23.33
CA ASN A 185 0.92 -1.19 23.87
C ASN A 185 0.50 0.26 23.57
N ALA A 186 1.39 1.13 23.09
CA ALA A 186 1.13 2.56 22.88
C ALA A 186 1.37 3.02 21.43
N ASP A 187 2.31 2.41 20.71
CA ASP A 187 2.68 2.78 19.34
C ASP A 187 3.34 1.59 18.59
N PHE A 188 4.10 1.87 17.53
CA PHE A 188 4.83 0.87 16.77
C PHE A 188 6.18 1.39 16.26
N GLN A 189 7.10 0.46 16.05
CA GLN A 189 8.39 0.70 15.42
C GLN A 189 8.55 -0.10 14.13
N TYR A 190 9.19 0.53 13.15
CA TYR A 190 9.57 -0.08 11.88
C TYR A 190 10.83 -0.93 12.08
N LEU A 191 10.77 -2.21 11.70
CA LEU A 191 11.89 -3.15 11.89
C LEU A 191 12.66 -3.44 10.62
N SER A 192 11.95 -3.76 9.53
CA SER A 192 12.58 -4.04 8.23
C SER A 192 11.62 -3.82 7.07
N ASN A 193 12.18 -3.68 5.87
CA ASN A 193 11.44 -3.70 4.63
C ASN A 193 12.19 -4.47 3.54
N LYS A 194 11.46 -5.27 2.78
CA LYS A 194 11.93 -5.86 1.54
C LYS A 194 11.02 -5.44 0.40
N SER A 195 11.59 -4.90 -0.66
CA SER A 195 10.87 -4.44 -1.84
C SER A 195 11.53 -4.96 -3.11
N LYS A 196 10.71 -5.32 -4.09
CA LYS A 196 11.15 -5.80 -5.41
C LYS A 196 10.32 -5.15 -6.50
N GLU A 197 10.99 -4.59 -7.50
CA GLU A 197 10.32 -4.13 -8.73
C GLU A 197 9.79 -5.33 -9.51
N VAL A 198 8.57 -5.19 -9.99
CA VAL A 198 7.96 -6.16 -10.90
C VAL A 198 8.34 -5.67 -12.30
N VAL A 199 9.27 -6.36 -12.94
CA VAL A 199 9.60 -6.09 -14.35
C VAL A 199 8.39 -6.51 -15.17
N GLY A 200 7.74 -5.53 -15.79
CA GLY A 200 6.67 -5.73 -16.78
C GLY A 200 7.23 -6.12 -18.15
#